data_AF-A0A3R7RXC4-F1
#
_entry.id   AF-A0A3R7RXC4-F1
#
_cell.length_a   1.000
_cell.length_b   1.000
_cell.length_c   1.000
_cell.angle_alpha   90.00
_cell.angle_beta   90.00
_cell.angle_gamma   90.00
#
_symmetry.space_group_name_H-M   'P 1'
#
loop_
_entity.id
_entity.type
_entity.pdbx_description
1 polymer ?
#
loop_
_entity_poly.entity_id
_entity_poly.type
_entity_poly.pdbx_seq_one_letter_code
_entity_poly.pdbx_strand_id
1 'polypeptide(L)'
;MNLNQIIKVIFAGIFTFIVIGSLSSISNSIFIEKVLVNLSSISSTKFNNLKEEFFITQSELKQNQKSLSHTVVGRKELVEEINKQESRLNELSYFSSAEDAAKYLIKLNDELEIIEGSLSHSILKREELIEKIEQKKADILSFQEIVLSNKNMIIDINPIEKEIPKVEKISVVEKPKLSFEEELAIASIDAGLKLSKKCTACHSLKSGGPNRVGPTLWNIVNAPKAKIDGFSYSEALSSIGGTWTIQDLNLWLKSPKKYAPGNAMSFAGFRKTKDRANMIAFLNSISDEPIQNNGLN
;
A
#
# COMPACT_ATOMS: atom_id res chain seq x y z
N MET A 1 32.85 56.92 -7.88
CA MET A 1 32.77 55.90 -6.81
C MET A 1 33.02 54.55 -7.46
N ASN A 2 34.04 53.82 -6.99
CA ASN A 2 34.66 52.67 -7.66
C ASN A 2 34.44 51.40 -6.81
N LEU A 3 34.58 50.21 -7.42
CA LEU A 3 34.28 48.87 -6.89
C LEU A 3 34.84 48.59 -5.47
N ASN A 4 35.92 49.30 -5.09
CA ASN A 4 36.54 49.25 -3.76
C ASN A 4 35.70 49.86 -2.61
N GLN A 5 34.61 50.59 -2.86
CA GLN A 5 33.72 51.05 -1.78
C GLN A 5 32.55 50.11 -1.49
N ILE A 6 32.18 49.24 -2.43
CA ILE A 6 31.19 48.18 -2.22
C ILE A 6 31.81 47.01 -1.44
N ILE A 7 33.10 46.74 -1.65
CA ILE A 7 33.90 45.75 -0.91
C ILE A 7 33.99 46.14 0.59
N LYS A 8 34.02 47.43 0.94
CA LYS A 8 34.16 47.89 2.33
C LYS A 8 32.93 47.70 3.22
N VAL A 9 31.74 47.46 2.67
CA VAL A 9 30.51 47.31 3.48
C VAL A 9 30.12 45.83 3.62
N ILE A 10 30.49 44.98 2.66
CA ILE A 10 30.31 43.53 2.79
C ILE A 10 31.33 42.93 3.77
N PHE A 11 32.49 43.56 3.94
CA PHE A 11 33.47 43.25 5.00
C PHE A 11 33.06 43.65 6.44
N ALA A 12 31.85 44.20 6.63
CA ALA A 12 31.23 44.36 7.96
C ALA A 12 30.39 43.13 8.38
N GLY A 13 30.24 42.15 7.49
CA GLY A 13 29.51 40.91 7.77
C GLY A 13 30.43 39.82 8.31
N ILE A 14 30.47 39.69 9.64
CA ILE A 14 30.39 38.39 10.32
C ILE A 14 31.28 37.32 9.69
N PHE A 15 32.59 37.43 9.84
CA PHE A 15 33.44 36.24 9.96
C PHE A 15 34.83 36.71 10.37
N THR A 16 35.37 36.05 11.39
CA THR A 16 36.81 35.99 11.71
C THR A 16 37.41 37.13 12.55
N PHE A 17 37.45 36.91 13.87
CA PHE A 17 38.62 37.07 14.75
C PHE A 17 38.19 36.45 16.09
N ILE A 18 38.26 35.12 16.30
CA ILE A 18 39.49 34.31 16.37
C ILE A 18 40.65 35.15 16.91
N VAL A 19 40.73 35.33 18.23
CA VAL A 19 41.96 35.13 19.03
C VAL A 19 41.54 35.05 20.51
N ILE A 20 41.13 33.85 20.96
CA ILE A 20 41.51 33.16 22.21
C ILE A 20 41.13 31.70 21.95
N GLY A 21 41.96 30.67 21.90
CA GLY A 21 43.39 30.52 22.13
C GLY A 21 43.67 29.02 21.95
N SER A 22 44.02 28.63 20.73
CA SER A 22 45.16 27.75 20.41
C SER A 22 45.48 26.55 21.32
N LEU A 23 44.48 25.80 21.82
CA LEU A 23 44.66 24.45 22.37
C LEU A 23 43.58 23.43 21.94
N SER A 24 42.56 23.85 21.19
CA SER A 24 41.43 22.98 20.77
C SER A 24 41.36 22.66 19.28
N SER A 25 42.23 23.23 18.43
CA SER A 25 42.07 23.15 16.97
C SER A 25 42.50 21.83 16.33
N ILE A 26 43.45 21.10 16.91
CA ILE A 26 43.88 19.79 16.38
C ILE A 26 43.00 18.68 16.95
N SER A 27 42.49 18.82 18.17
CA SER A 27 41.51 17.89 18.72
C SER A 27 40.13 18.13 18.12
N ASN A 28 39.68 19.36 17.88
CA ASN A 28 38.37 19.61 17.28
C ASN A 28 38.31 19.32 15.79
N SER A 29 39.35 19.51 14.97
CA SER A 29 39.24 19.09 13.56
C SER A 29 39.22 17.57 13.46
N ILE A 30 40.08 16.87 14.20
CA ILE A 30 40.09 15.40 14.25
C ILE A 30 38.85 14.87 14.95
N PHE A 31 38.34 15.54 15.98
CA PHE A 31 37.12 15.15 16.68
C PHE A 31 35.90 15.44 15.83
N ILE A 32 35.77 16.60 15.19
CA ILE A 32 34.65 16.90 14.29
C ILE A 32 34.73 16.04 13.04
N GLU A 33 35.90 15.81 12.45
CA GLU A 33 36.05 14.90 11.30
C GLU A 33 35.82 13.45 11.70
N LYS A 34 36.34 12.98 12.84
CA LYS A 34 36.00 11.63 13.36
C LYS A 34 34.55 11.54 13.79
N VAL A 35 33.96 12.57 14.38
CA VAL A 35 32.54 12.59 14.77
C VAL A 35 31.67 12.67 13.54
N LEU A 36 32.03 13.40 12.49
CA LEU A 36 31.32 13.44 11.23
C LEU A 36 31.50 12.15 10.42
N VAL A 37 32.69 11.55 10.40
CA VAL A 37 32.96 10.22 9.80
C VAL A 37 32.26 9.12 10.61
N ASN A 38 32.21 9.24 11.93
CA ASN A 38 31.50 8.31 12.79
C ASN A 38 29.99 8.53 12.68
N LEU A 39 29.50 9.77 12.59
CA LEU A 39 28.10 10.09 12.33
C LEU A 39 27.70 9.70 10.91
N SER A 40 28.57 9.82 9.91
CA SER A 40 28.28 9.39 8.54
C SER A 40 28.36 7.87 8.40
N SER A 41 29.24 7.19 9.12
CA SER A 41 29.24 5.71 9.20
C SER A 41 28.06 5.17 10.03
N ILE A 42 27.69 5.83 11.13
CA ILE A 42 26.47 5.54 11.91
C ILE A 42 25.22 5.85 11.09
N SER A 43 25.20 6.97 10.36
CA SER A 43 24.08 7.39 9.52
C SER A 43 23.95 6.49 8.29
N SER A 44 25.05 6.10 7.64
CA SER A 44 25.03 5.13 6.54
C SER A 44 24.66 3.72 7.01
N THR A 45 25.11 3.31 8.19
CA THR A 45 24.68 2.04 8.81
C THR A 45 23.19 2.09 9.15
N LYS A 46 22.73 3.17 9.79
CA LYS A 46 21.31 3.41 10.09
C LYS A 46 20.48 3.45 8.81
N PHE A 47 20.97 4.10 7.76
CA PHE A 47 20.32 4.19 6.46
C PHE A 47 20.26 2.83 5.78
N ASN A 48 21.34 2.05 5.79
CA ASN A 48 21.35 0.68 5.25
C ASN A 48 20.41 -0.22 6.02
N ASN A 49 20.37 -0.12 7.36
CA ASN A 49 19.43 -0.86 8.18
C ASN A 49 17.97 -0.46 7.87
N LEU A 50 17.67 0.83 7.70
CA LEU A 50 16.34 1.31 7.31
C LEU A 50 15.98 0.88 5.88
N LYS A 51 16.95 0.81 4.98
CA LYS A 51 16.78 0.29 3.62
C LYS A 51 16.47 -1.20 3.63
N GLU A 52 17.23 -1.98 4.38
CA GLU A 52 16.98 -3.41 4.60
C GLU A 52 15.59 -3.62 5.23
N GLU A 53 15.27 -2.87 6.28
CA GLU A 53 13.96 -2.87 6.93
C GLU A 53 12.84 -2.56 5.94
N PHE A 54 13.01 -1.56 5.07
CA PHE A 54 12.04 -1.22 4.03
C PHE A 54 11.77 -2.40 3.10
N PHE A 55 12.82 -3.04 2.57
CA PHE A 55 12.64 -4.17 1.65
C PHE A 55 12.10 -5.42 2.34
N ILE A 56 12.53 -5.71 3.57
CA ILE A 56 11.98 -6.79 4.40
C ILE A 56 10.50 -6.54 4.64
N THR A 57 10.14 -5.36 5.14
CA THR A 57 8.75 -4.97 5.43
C THR A 57 7.89 -5.03 4.17
N GLN A 58 8.42 -4.62 3.00
CA GLN A 58 7.71 -4.71 1.73
C GLN A 58 7.46 -6.16 1.31
N SER A 59 8.46 -7.03 1.48
CA SER A 59 8.34 -8.46 1.21
C SER A 59 7.33 -9.13 2.14
N GLU A 60 7.44 -8.87 3.44
CA GLU A 60 6.53 -9.37 4.47
C GLU A 60 5.11 -8.85 4.26
N LEU A 61 4.92 -7.57 3.95
CA LEU A 61 3.63 -7.00 3.60
C LEU A 61 3.01 -7.75 2.43
N LYS A 62 3.76 -7.98 1.35
CA LYS A 62 3.26 -8.73 0.18
C LYS A 62 2.88 -10.16 0.56
N GLN A 63 3.66 -10.80 1.43
CA GLN A 63 3.34 -12.13 1.95
C GLN A 63 2.10 -12.09 2.85
N ASN A 64 1.98 -11.11 3.73
CA ASN A 64 0.86 -10.92 4.66
C ASN A 64 -0.42 -10.54 3.93
N GLN A 65 -0.39 -9.66 2.95
CA GLN A 65 -1.53 -9.36 2.07
C GLN A 65 -1.99 -10.60 1.30
N LYS A 66 -1.05 -11.45 0.84
CA LYS A 66 -1.36 -12.74 0.22
C LYS A 66 -2.01 -13.69 1.23
N SER A 67 -1.47 -13.76 2.45
CA SER A 67 -1.94 -14.59 3.56
C SER A 67 -3.30 -14.13 4.10
N LEU A 68 -3.54 -12.82 4.18
CA LEU A 68 -4.78 -12.20 4.65
C LEU A 68 -5.98 -12.77 3.91
N SER A 69 -5.80 -13.05 2.64
CA SER A 69 -6.86 -13.61 1.82
C SER A 69 -7.21 -15.08 2.08
N HIS A 70 -6.52 -15.70 3.03
CA HIS A 70 -6.69 -17.08 3.49
C HIS A 70 -6.65 -17.22 5.04
N THR A 71 -6.52 -16.10 5.78
CA THR A 71 -6.49 -16.09 7.26
C THR A 71 -7.89 -15.82 7.83
N VAL A 72 -8.41 -16.78 8.61
CA VAL A 72 -9.70 -16.69 9.32
C VAL A 72 -9.51 -16.49 10.83
N VAL A 73 -8.69 -17.32 11.47
CA VAL A 73 -8.27 -17.13 12.87
C VAL A 73 -7.05 -16.19 12.89
N GLY A 74 -7.05 -15.18 13.77
CA GLY A 74 -5.97 -14.19 13.83
C GLY A 74 -6.04 -13.10 12.75
N ARG A 75 -7.18 -12.97 12.06
CA ARG A 75 -7.34 -12.05 10.93
C ARG A 75 -7.23 -10.59 11.37
N LYS A 76 -7.81 -10.24 12.51
CA LYS A 76 -7.81 -8.87 13.03
C LYS A 76 -6.37 -8.43 13.31
N GLU A 77 -5.61 -9.30 13.95
CA GLU A 77 -4.19 -9.13 14.27
C GLU A 77 -3.36 -9.02 12.99
N LEU A 78 -3.65 -9.84 11.97
CA LEU A 78 -2.97 -9.75 10.68
C LEU A 78 -3.31 -8.47 9.91
N VAL A 79 -4.55 -7.98 9.99
CA VAL A 79 -4.94 -6.68 9.41
C VAL A 79 -4.24 -5.54 10.15
N GLU A 80 -4.19 -5.59 11.48
CA GLU A 80 -3.46 -4.62 12.28
C GLU A 80 -1.96 -4.61 11.92
N GLU A 81 -1.35 -5.79 11.74
CA GLU A 81 0.04 -5.90 11.31
C GLU A 81 0.25 -5.38 9.88
N ILE A 82 -0.66 -5.67 8.95
CA ILE A 82 -0.62 -5.12 7.58
C ILE A 82 -0.72 -3.60 7.59
N ASN A 83 -1.66 -3.03 8.36
CA ASN A 83 -1.81 -1.59 8.47
C ASN A 83 -0.55 -0.94 9.06
N LYS A 84 0.07 -1.60 10.05
CA LYS A 84 1.34 -1.18 10.64
C LYS A 84 2.48 -1.23 9.62
N GLN A 85 2.58 -2.31 8.85
CA GLN A 85 3.57 -2.46 7.77
C GLN A 85 3.36 -1.41 6.67
N GLU A 86 2.13 -1.12 6.26
CA GLU A 86 1.80 -0.07 5.29
C GLU A 86 2.17 1.32 5.81
N SER A 87 1.84 1.63 7.08
CA SER A 87 2.25 2.87 7.73
C SER A 87 3.78 3.02 7.74
N ARG A 88 4.48 1.93 8.07
CA ARG A 88 5.95 1.92 8.13
C ARG A 88 6.58 2.12 6.75
N LEU A 89 6.05 1.48 5.70
CA LEU A 89 6.53 1.69 4.33
C LEU A 89 6.25 3.11 3.84
N ASN A 90 5.15 3.74 4.25
CA ASN A 90 4.89 5.14 3.92
C ASN A 90 5.92 6.09 4.55
N GLU A 91 6.32 5.85 5.81
CA GLU A 91 7.39 6.61 6.46
C GLU A 91 8.73 6.46 5.75
N LEU A 92 8.98 5.29 5.18
CA LEU A 92 10.22 4.91 4.49
C LEU A 92 10.10 4.99 2.96
N SER A 93 9.06 5.64 2.44
CA SER A 93 8.75 5.71 1.00
C SER A 93 9.87 6.32 0.17
N TYR A 94 10.76 7.11 0.76
CA TYR A 94 11.95 7.63 0.07
C TYR A 94 12.94 6.55 -0.41
N PHE A 95 12.78 5.29 0.02
CA PHE A 95 13.53 4.16 -0.53
C PHE A 95 12.90 3.53 -1.77
N SER A 96 11.65 3.83 -2.13
CA SER A 96 10.99 3.19 -3.30
C SER A 96 11.49 3.70 -4.64
N SER A 97 11.86 4.97 -4.74
CA SER A 97 12.39 5.54 -5.98
C SER A 97 13.21 6.81 -5.75
N ALA A 98 13.99 7.20 -6.76
CA ALA A 98 14.68 8.48 -6.76
C ALA A 98 13.72 9.69 -6.71
N GLU A 99 12.52 9.53 -7.29
CA GLU A 99 11.47 10.55 -7.24
C GLU A 99 10.90 10.72 -5.82
N ASP A 100 10.67 9.61 -5.11
CA ASP A 100 10.17 9.63 -3.74
C ASP A 100 11.22 10.16 -2.76
N ALA A 101 12.51 9.84 -2.98
CA ALA A 101 13.61 10.46 -2.25
C ALA A 101 13.66 11.98 -2.45
N ALA A 102 13.43 12.46 -3.68
CA ALA A 102 13.37 13.89 -3.96
C ALA A 102 12.17 14.57 -3.28
N LYS A 103 10.98 13.94 -3.30
CA LYS A 103 9.79 14.44 -2.59
C LYS A 103 10.04 14.53 -1.08
N TYR A 104 10.70 13.54 -0.51
CA TYR A 104 11.04 13.54 0.92
C TYR A 104 12.05 14.63 1.29
N LEU A 105 13.05 14.88 0.44
CA LEU A 105 13.97 16.01 0.60
C LEU A 105 13.25 17.37 0.59
N ILE A 106 12.31 17.56 -0.32
CA ILE A 106 11.48 18.77 -0.38
C ILE A 106 10.71 18.93 0.93
N LYS A 107 10.04 17.87 1.39
CA LYS A 107 9.31 17.88 2.67
C LYS A 107 10.20 18.26 3.86
N LEU A 108 11.42 17.70 3.95
CA LEU A 108 12.36 18.04 5.02
C LEU A 108 12.79 19.51 4.98
N ASN A 109 12.98 20.06 3.78
CA ASN A 109 13.30 21.48 3.61
C ASN A 109 12.12 22.39 3.99
N ASP A 110 10.88 22.02 3.62
CA ASP A 110 9.68 22.76 4.00
C ASP A 110 9.50 22.77 5.52
N GLU A 111 9.71 21.62 6.18
CA GLU A 111 9.68 21.51 7.64
C GLU A 111 10.77 22.36 8.31
N LEU A 112 11.97 22.41 7.73
CA LEU A 112 13.04 23.28 8.20
C LEU A 112 12.65 24.76 8.09
N GLU A 113 12.08 25.18 6.95
CA GLU A 113 11.62 26.55 6.73
C GLU A 113 10.56 26.97 7.75
N ILE A 114 9.62 26.08 8.08
CA ILE A 114 8.60 26.32 9.12
C ILE A 114 9.24 26.53 10.50
N ILE A 115 10.25 25.71 10.85
CA ILE A 115 10.93 25.80 12.15
C ILE A 115 11.78 27.09 12.21
N GLU A 116 12.47 27.44 11.14
CA GLU A 116 13.23 28.71 11.02
C GLU A 116 12.29 29.93 11.09
N GLY A 117 11.13 29.85 10.45
CA GLY A 117 10.06 30.86 10.56
C GLY A 117 9.54 30.99 12.00
N SER A 118 9.42 29.88 12.73
CA SER A 118 9.01 29.87 14.14
C SER A 118 10.06 30.50 15.06
N LEU A 119 11.35 30.32 14.75
CA LEU A 119 12.47 30.95 15.48
C LEU A 119 12.43 32.48 15.38
N SER A 120 12.04 33.03 14.23
CA SER A 120 11.99 34.49 14.04
C SER A 120 10.88 35.19 14.86
N HIS A 121 9.89 34.43 15.36
CA HIS A 121 8.75 34.95 16.12
C HIS A 121 8.73 34.51 17.60
N SER A 122 9.68 33.67 18.05
CA SER A 122 9.69 33.13 19.41
C SER A 122 10.79 33.74 20.30
N ILE A 123 10.40 34.25 21.47
CA ILE A 123 11.30 34.74 22.53
C ILE A 123 11.60 33.63 23.56
N LEU A 124 10.73 32.63 23.71
CA LEU A 124 10.86 31.50 24.63
C LEU A 124 11.37 30.25 23.90
N LYS A 125 12.18 29.42 24.57
CA LYS A 125 12.75 28.17 24.01
C LYS A 125 13.59 28.35 22.74
N ARG A 126 14.19 29.54 22.58
CA ARG A 126 14.99 29.90 21.40
C ARG A 126 16.20 28.97 21.21
N GLU A 127 16.87 28.60 22.30
CA GLU A 127 18.01 27.67 22.25
C GLU A 127 17.58 26.26 21.82
N GLU A 128 16.46 25.74 22.32
CA GLU A 128 15.88 24.45 21.90
C GLU A 128 15.49 24.44 20.41
N LEU A 129 14.98 25.58 19.90
CA LEU A 129 14.66 25.74 18.48
C LEU A 129 15.92 25.78 17.61
N ILE A 130 16.98 26.47 18.05
CA ILE A 130 18.27 26.50 17.35
C ILE A 130 18.86 25.09 17.28
N GLU A 131 18.85 24.34 18.38
CA GLU A 131 19.34 22.96 18.41
C GLU A 131 18.56 22.05 17.45
N LYS A 132 17.23 22.19 17.39
CA LYS A 132 16.39 21.45 16.43
C LYS A 132 16.69 21.81 14.98
N ILE A 133 16.94 23.09 14.69
CA ILE A 133 17.30 23.56 13.35
C ILE A 133 18.64 22.97 12.91
N GLU A 134 19.66 23.04 13.78
CA GLU A 134 20.99 22.50 13.47
C GLU A 134 20.94 20.97 13.30
N GLN A 135 20.19 20.27 14.15
CA GLN A 135 19.99 18.83 13.99
C GLN A 135 19.29 18.50 12.66
N LYS A 136 18.23 19.23 12.30
CA LYS A 136 17.48 19.01 11.06
C LYS A 136 18.34 19.29 9.82
N LYS A 137 19.19 20.33 9.86
CA LYS A 137 20.17 20.64 8.81
C LYS A 137 21.20 19.52 8.65
N ALA A 138 21.74 19.02 9.77
CA ALA A 138 22.67 17.89 9.74
C ALA A 138 22.03 16.62 9.16
N ASP A 139 20.77 16.34 9.52
CA ASP A 139 20.01 15.19 8.99
C ASP A 139 19.78 15.32 7.48
N ILE A 140 19.41 16.52 6.99
CA ILE A 140 19.23 16.80 5.55
C ILE A 140 20.54 16.61 4.79
N LEU A 141 21.65 17.18 5.29
CA LEU A 141 22.96 17.04 4.65
C LEU A 141 23.40 15.58 4.59
N SER A 142 23.24 14.83 5.68
CA SER A 142 23.56 13.41 5.71
C SER A 142 22.69 12.61 4.72
N PHE A 143 21.39 12.91 4.64
CA PHE A 143 20.51 12.26 3.68
C PHE A 143 20.90 12.58 2.24
N GLN A 144 21.25 13.84 1.93
CA GLN A 144 21.74 14.25 0.62
C GLN A 144 23.03 13.51 0.24
N GLU A 145 24.01 13.46 1.15
CA GLU A 145 25.28 12.75 0.93
C GLU A 145 25.04 11.27 0.63
N ILE A 146 24.17 10.61 1.40
CA ILE A 146 23.86 9.19 1.21
C ILE A 146 23.12 8.94 -0.12
N VAL A 147 22.15 9.79 -0.48
CA VAL A 147 21.43 9.66 -1.75
C VAL A 147 22.35 9.92 -2.94
N LEU A 148 23.27 10.87 -2.83
CA LEU A 148 24.26 11.21 -3.87
C LEU A 148 25.37 10.16 -3.97
N SER A 149 25.85 9.60 -2.86
CA SER A 149 26.87 8.54 -2.84
C SER A 149 26.36 7.23 -3.44
N ASN A 150 25.06 6.95 -3.29
CA ASN A 150 24.40 5.79 -3.90
C ASN A 150 24.06 6.01 -5.39
N LYS A 151 24.18 7.23 -5.92
CA LYS A 151 23.88 7.55 -7.33
C LYS A 151 24.97 7.08 -8.31
N ASN A 152 26.18 6.81 -7.82
CA ASN A 152 27.32 6.29 -8.60
C ASN A 152 27.44 4.76 -8.61
N MET A 153 26.58 4.04 -7.88
CA MET A 153 26.31 2.64 -8.18
C MET A 153 25.00 2.62 -8.95
N ILE A 154 25.05 2.17 -10.19
CA ILE A 154 23.87 1.81 -10.98
C ILE A 154 22.89 1.12 -10.02
N ILE A 155 21.72 1.71 -9.81
CA ILE A 155 20.59 1.00 -9.19
C ILE A 155 20.22 -0.06 -10.22
N ASP A 156 20.90 -1.20 -10.14
CA ASP A 156 20.49 -2.40 -10.83
C ASP A 156 19.18 -2.79 -10.14
N ILE A 157 18.08 -2.49 -10.82
CA ILE A 157 16.72 -2.83 -10.41
C ILE A 157 16.45 -4.34 -10.59
N ASN A 158 17.47 -5.15 -10.90
CA ASN A 158 17.38 -6.59 -10.81
C ASN A 158 17.64 -7.06 -9.38
N PRO A 159 16.83 -8.01 -8.87
CA PRO A 159 17.11 -8.63 -7.58
C PRO A 159 18.48 -9.28 -7.65
N ILE A 160 19.36 -8.93 -6.70
CA ILE A 160 20.51 -9.77 -6.38
C ILE A 160 19.91 -11.11 -5.90
N GLU A 161 19.82 -12.08 -6.80
CA GLU A 161 19.71 -13.49 -6.46
C GLU A 161 21.01 -13.89 -5.76
N LYS A 162 21.14 -13.53 -4.48
CA LYS A 162 22.03 -14.24 -3.59
C LYS A 162 21.26 -15.45 -3.09
N GLU A 163 21.72 -16.61 -3.54
CA GLU A 163 21.25 -17.92 -3.12
C GLU A 163 21.03 -17.95 -1.60
N ILE A 164 19.75 -17.96 -1.21
CA ILE A 164 19.36 -18.27 0.15
C ILE A 164 19.71 -19.75 0.35
N PRO A 165 20.47 -20.12 1.40
CA PRO A 165 20.78 -21.51 1.68
C PRO A 165 19.50 -22.32 1.76
N LYS A 166 19.49 -23.44 1.04
CA LYS A 166 18.43 -24.45 0.97
C LYS A 166 17.96 -24.80 2.39
N VAL A 167 16.86 -24.18 2.83
CA VAL A 167 16.09 -24.69 3.95
C VAL A 167 15.46 -25.99 3.45
N GLU A 168 15.83 -27.11 4.08
CA GLU A 168 15.27 -28.42 3.81
C GLU A 168 13.74 -28.34 3.75
N LYS A 169 13.19 -29.00 2.71
CA LYS A 169 11.75 -29.17 2.52
C LYS A 169 11.12 -29.76 3.77
N ILE A 170 10.54 -28.91 4.62
CA ILE A 170 9.51 -29.33 5.55
C ILE A 170 8.22 -29.48 4.76
N SER A 171 7.67 -30.68 4.85
CA SER A 171 6.50 -31.21 4.16
C SER A 171 5.34 -30.24 4.02
N VAL A 172 4.77 -30.22 2.81
CA VAL A 172 3.51 -29.59 2.44
C VAL A 172 2.41 -29.96 3.45
N VAL A 173 2.03 -29.02 4.32
CA VAL A 173 0.70 -29.02 4.94
C VAL A 173 -0.22 -28.34 3.93
N GLU A 174 -1.14 -29.10 3.35
CA GLU A 174 -2.16 -28.58 2.45
C GLU A 174 -2.95 -27.48 3.18
N LYS A 175 -3.00 -26.27 2.60
CA LYS A 175 -3.74 -25.12 3.16
C LYS A 175 -5.16 -25.57 3.53
N PRO A 176 -5.66 -25.32 4.75
CA PRO A 176 -7.06 -25.55 5.06
C PRO A 176 -7.91 -24.72 4.09
N LYS A 177 -8.76 -25.40 3.33
CA LYS A 177 -9.67 -24.79 2.37
C LYS A 177 -10.82 -24.19 3.16
N LEU A 178 -10.88 -22.86 3.21
CA LEU A 178 -11.97 -22.13 3.86
C LEU A 178 -13.33 -22.55 3.29
N SER A 179 -14.33 -22.59 4.17
CA SER A 179 -15.72 -22.76 3.80
C SER A 179 -16.18 -21.59 2.94
N PHE A 180 -17.35 -21.72 2.32
CA PHE A 180 -17.89 -20.62 1.53
C PHE A 180 -18.29 -19.44 2.41
N GLU A 181 -18.84 -19.71 3.59
CA GLU A 181 -19.27 -18.72 4.57
C GLU A 181 -18.06 -17.93 5.10
N GLU A 182 -16.95 -18.62 5.38
CA GLU A 182 -15.69 -17.99 5.79
C GLU A 182 -15.12 -17.09 4.69
N GLU A 183 -15.16 -17.53 3.43
CA GLU A 183 -14.72 -16.72 2.28
C GLU A 183 -15.64 -15.52 2.04
N LEU A 184 -16.95 -15.66 2.31
CA LEU A 184 -17.94 -14.59 2.15
C LEU A 184 -17.82 -13.50 3.23
N ALA A 185 -17.50 -13.89 4.46
CA ALA A 185 -17.26 -12.95 5.56
C ALA A 185 -16.09 -12.00 5.29
N ILE A 186 -15.12 -12.45 4.49
CA ILE A 186 -13.90 -11.71 4.15
C ILE A 186 -13.87 -11.22 2.70
N ALA A 187 -15.00 -11.30 2.00
CA ALA A 187 -15.10 -11.02 0.59
C ALA A 187 -14.76 -9.55 0.27
N SER A 188 -13.99 -9.34 -0.80
CA SER A 188 -13.64 -8.02 -1.31
C SER A 188 -14.53 -7.64 -2.48
N ILE A 189 -15.26 -6.53 -2.32
CA ILE A 189 -16.10 -5.94 -3.38
C ILE A 189 -15.24 -5.56 -4.59
N ASP A 190 -14.05 -4.98 -4.39
CA ASP A 190 -13.13 -4.61 -5.48
C ASP A 190 -12.62 -5.83 -6.27
N ALA A 191 -12.33 -6.93 -5.57
CA ALA A 191 -11.97 -8.18 -6.23
C ALA A 191 -13.15 -8.73 -7.04
N GLY A 192 -14.37 -8.63 -6.51
CA GLY A 192 -15.61 -8.97 -7.21
C GLY A 192 -15.85 -8.11 -8.46
N LEU A 193 -15.63 -6.79 -8.36
CA LEU A 193 -15.70 -5.85 -9.49
C LEU A 193 -14.69 -6.22 -10.59
N LYS A 194 -13.47 -6.64 -10.23
CA LYS A 194 -12.49 -7.12 -11.23
C LYS A 194 -12.98 -8.39 -11.93
N LEU A 195 -13.61 -9.30 -11.19
CA LEU A 195 -14.18 -10.54 -11.75
C LEU A 195 -15.41 -10.27 -12.62
N SER A 196 -16.22 -9.24 -12.30
CA SER A 196 -17.48 -8.92 -12.99
C SER A 196 -17.27 -8.46 -14.42
N LYS A 197 -16.05 -8.06 -14.78
CA LYS A 197 -15.62 -7.83 -16.18
C LYS A 197 -15.87 -9.05 -17.09
N LYS A 198 -15.93 -10.27 -16.54
CA LYS A 198 -16.30 -11.49 -17.30
C LYS A 198 -17.79 -11.57 -17.64
N CYS A 199 -18.62 -10.78 -16.95
CA CYS A 199 -20.07 -10.79 -17.07
C CYS A 199 -20.58 -9.64 -17.97
N THR A 200 -19.82 -8.56 -18.10
CA THR A 200 -20.27 -7.31 -18.77
C THR A 200 -20.50 -7.45 -20.28
N ALA A 201 -19.94 -8.48 -20.91
CA ALA A 201 -20.22 -8.80 -22.31
C ALA A 201 -21.68 -9.22 -22.51
N CYS A 202 -22.27 -9.88 -21.52
CA CYS A 202 -23.62 -10.42 -21.61
C CYS A 202 -24.63 -9.72 -20.72
N HIS A 203 -24.20 -9.06 -19.64
CA HIS A 203 -25.08 -8.48 -18.64
C HIS A 203 -24.84 -6.98 -18.45
N SER A 204 -25.90 -6.25 -18.13
CA SER A 204 -25.77 -4.91 -17.55
C SER A 204 -25.58 -5.01 -16.03
N LEU A 205 -24.71 -4.15 -15.48
CA LEU A 205 -24.49 -3.99 -14.04
C LEU A 205 -24.99 -2.64 -13.51
N LYS A 206 -25.60 -1.81 -14.37
CA LYS A 206 -26.07 -0.47 -14.02
C LYS A 206 -27.53 -0.52 -13.60
N SER A 207 -27.90 0.31 -12.61
CA SER A 207 -29.30 0.58 -12.27
C SER A 207 -30.07 1.04 -13.50
N GLY A 208 -31.26 0.46 -13.73
CA GLY A 208 -32.08 0.70 -14.91
C GLY A 208 -31.45 0.27 -16.26
N GLY A 209 -30.34 -0.47 -16.24
CA GLY A 209 -29.66 -0.88 -17.47
C GLY A 209 -30.41 -1.98 -18.25
N PRO A 210 -30.17 -2.09 -19.56
CA PRO A 210 -30.97 -2.96 -20.44
C PRO A 210 -30.64 -4.44 -20.24
N ASN A 211 -31.61 -5.30 -20.57
CA ASN A 211 -31.36 -6.70 -20.88
C ASN A 211 -30.50 -6.81 -22.15
N ARG A 212 -29.58 -7.78 -22.20
CA ARG A 212 -28.68 -8.04 -23.33
C ARG A 212 -28.75 -9.54 -23.67
N VAL A 213 -27.60 -10.18 -23.94
CA VAL A 213 -27.51 -11.63 -24.09
C VAL A 213 -27.97 -12.35 -22.81
N GLY A 214 -27.71 -11.76 -21.65
CA GLY A 214 -28.31 -12.10 -20.37
C GLY A 214 -29.12 -10.94 -19.79
N PRO A 215 -29.95 -11.19 -18.76
CA PRO A 215 -30.73 -10.14 -18.11
C PRO A 215 -29.81 -9.19 -17.32
N THR A 216 -30.32 -8.01 -16.93
CA THR A 216 -29.57 -7.14 -16.00
C THR A 216 -29.27 -7.85 -14.67
N LEU A 217 -28.16 -7.49 -14.01
CA LEU A 217 -27.75 -8.06 -12.72
C LEU A 217 -27.89 -7.07 -11.55
N TRP A 218 -28.40 -5.86 -11.80
CA TRP A 218 -28.78 -4.94 -10.73
C TRP A 218 -29.90 -5.56 -9.88
N ASN A 219 -29.82 -5.43 -8.55
CA ASN A 219 -30.76 -6.04 -7.59
C ASN A 219 -30.89 -7.57 -7.68
N ILE A 220 -29.87 -8.30 -8.18
CA ILE A 220 -30.03 -9.74 -8.39
C ILE A 220 -30.03 -10.56 -7.10
N VAL A 221 -29.36 -10.08 -6.04
CA VAL A 221 -29.30 -10.80 -4.75
C VAL A 221 -30.69 -10.79 -4.11
N ASN A 222 -31.18 -11.96 -3.70
CA ASN A 222 -32.53 -12.23 -3.23
C ASN A 222 -33.68 -11.97 -4.21
N ALA A 223 -33.41 -11.56 -5.46
CA ALA A 223 -34.45 -11.44 -6.47
C ALA A 223 -35.03 -12.81 -6.87
N PRO A 224 -36.31 -12.88 -7.27
CA PRO A 224 -36.89 -14.09 -7.83
C PRO A 224 -36.14 -14.59 -9.06
N LYS A 225 -35.84 -15.89 -9.11
CA LYS A 225 -35.10 -16.50 -10.21
C LYS A 225 -35.92 -16.47 -11.49
N ALA A 226 -35.29 -16.09 -12.61
CA ALA A 226 -35.92 -16.07 -13.93
C ALA A 226 -37.18 -15.19 -14.05
N LYS A 227 -37.19 -14.02 -13.39
CA LYS A 227 -38.34 -13.09 -13.35
C LYS A 227 -38.04 -11.65 -13.76
N ILE A 228 -36.85 -11.35 -14.30
CA ILE A 228 -36.60 -10.01 -14.84
C ILE A 228 -37.45 -9.82 -16.10
N ASP A 229 -38.29 -8.79 -16.08
CA ASP A 229 -39.21 -8.47 -17.16
C ASP A 229 -38.49 -8.22 -18.48
N GLY A 230 -39.13 -8.63 -19.57
CA GLY A 230 -38.61 -8.43 -20.92
C GLY A 230 -37.38 -9.28 -21.27
N PHE A 231 -36.99 -10.27 -20.46
CA PHE A 231 -35.97 -11.25 -20.81
C PHE A 231 -36.56 -12.66 -21.01
N SER A 232 -36.15 -13.34 -22.08
CA SER A 232 -36.59 -14.71 -22.37
C SER A 232 -35.64 -15.72 -21.73
N TYR A 233 -36.08 -16.36 -20.64
CA TYR A 233 -35.31 -17.36 -19.93
C TYR A 233 -35.42 -18.75 -20.55
N SER A 234 -34.36 -19.56 -20.43
CA SER A 234 -34.43 -20.99 -20.72
C SER A 234 -35.39 -21.69 -19.76
N GLU A 235 -36.19 -22.62 -20.27
CA GLU A 235 -37.11 -23.45 -19.46
C GLU A 235 -36.40 -24.09 -18.26
N ALA A 236 -35.18 -24.60 -18.47
CA ALA A 236 -34.35 -25.21 -17.43
C ALA A 236 -34.04 -24.30 -16.23
N LEU A 237 -33.93 -22.99 -16.43
CA LEU A 237 -33.69 -22.04 -15.33
C LEU A 237 -35.02 -21.58 -14.72
N SER A 238 -36.04 -21.37 -15.56
CA SER A 238 -37.38 -20.98 -15.13
C SER A 238 -38.05 -22.01 -14.22
N SER A 239 -37.79 -23.30 -14.45
CA SER A 239 -38.39 -24.40 -13.68
C SER A 239 -37.84 -24.55 -12.25
N ILE A 240 -36.68 -23.96 -11.94
CA ILE A 240 -36.07 -24.06 -10.60
C ILE A 240 -36.88 -23.27 -9.56
N GLY A 241 -37.38 -22.09 -9.93
CA GLY A 241 -38.11 -21.20 -9.04
C GLY A 241 -37.32 -20.67 -7.83
N GLY A 242 -38.03 -20.03 -6.90
CA GLY A 242 -37.46 -19.43 -5.69
C GLY A 242 -36.70 -18.12 -5.95
N THR A 243 -35.80 -17.76 -5.04
CA THR A 243 -35.03 -16.50 -5.06
C THR A 243 -33.53 -16.76 -5.15
N TRP A 244 -32.76 -15.81 -5.68
CA TRP A 244 -31.29 -15.86 -5.71
C TRP A 244 -30.70 -15.61 -4.33
N THR A 245 -30.83 -16.59 -3.44
CA THR A 245 -30.13 -16.60 -2.16
C THR A 245 -28.61 -16.61 -2.38
N ILE A 246 -27.86 -16.23 -1.36
CA ILE A 246 -26.39 -16.27 -1.38
C ILE A 246 -25.86 -17.68 -1.68
N GLN A 247 -26.49 -18.71 -1.10
CA GLN A 247 -26.15 -20.11 -1.31
C GLN A 247 -26.49 -20.56 -2.75
N ASP A 248 -27.64 -20.15 -3.28
CA ASP A 248 -28.00 -20.45 -4.67
C ASP A 248 -27.05 -19.78 -5.66
N LEU A 249 -26.69 -18.51 -5.43
CA LEU A 249 -25.70 -17.80 -6.23
C LEU A 249 -24.32 -18.48 -6.16
N ASN A 250 -23.91 -18.98 -4.99
CA ASN A 250 -22.67 -19.74 -4.84
C ASN A 250 -22.66 -21.02 -5.70
N LEU A 251 -23.77 -21.77 -5.70
CA LEU A 251 -23.89 -22.98 -6.50
C LEU A 251 -23.99 -22.66 -8.01
N TRP A 252 -24.78 -21.66 -8.37
CA TRP A 252 -24.92 -21.16 -9.74
C TRP A 252 -23.59 -20.70 -10.32
N LEU A 253 -22.89 -19.81 -9.62
CA LEU A 253 -21.60 -19.28 -10.05
C LEU A 253 -20.50 -20.34 -10.05
N LYS A 254 -20.62 -21.43 -9.29
CA LYS A 254 -19.66 -22.55 -9.33
C LYS A 254 -19.75 -23.31 -10.64
N SER A 255 -20.96 -23.60 -11.10
CA SER A 255 -21.20 -24.26 -12.37
C SER A 255 -22.67 -24.12 -12.80
N PRO A 256 -22.98 -23.14 -13.67
CA PRO A 256 -24.34 -22.91 -14.13
C PRO A 256 -24.95 -24.15 -14.78
N LYS A 257 -24.16 -24.84 -15.61
CA LYS A 257 -24.56 -26.09 -16.28
C LYS A 257 -24.94 -27.20 -15.30
N LYS A 258 -24.30 -27.29 -14.13
CA LYS A 258 -24.67 -28.28 -13.10
C LYS A 258 -25.86 -27.84 -12.26
N TYR A 259 -25.95 -26.55 -11.96
CA TYR A 259 -27.05 -25.99 -11.18
C TYR A 259 -28.39 -26.07 -11.93
N ALA A 260 -28.39 -25.69 -13.21
CA ALA A 260 -29.55 -25.80 -14.09
C ALA A 260 -29.12 -26.48 -15.42
N PRO A 261 -29.17 -27.81 -15.51
CA PRO A 261 -28.86 -28.52 -16.74
C PRO A 261 -29.77 -28.07 -17.89
N GLY A 262 -29.18 -27.60 -18.99
CA GLY A 262 -29.92 -27.05 -20.14
C GLY A 262 -30.17 -25.54 -20.09
N ASN A 263 -29.63 -24.83 -19.10
CA ASN A 263 -29.71 -23.36 -19.10
C ASN A 263 -28.93 -22.74 -20.28
N ALA A 264 -29.37 -21.55 -20.70
CA ALA A 264 -28.79 -20.85 -21.85
C ALA A 264 -27.47 -20.09 -21.56
N MET A 265 -27.03 -19.98 -20.29
CA MET A 265 -25.82 -19.23 -19.93
C MET A 265 -24.55 -20.06 -20.16
N SER A 266 -23.84 -19.77 -21.25
CA SER A 266 -22.57 -20.41 -21.59
C SER A 266 -21.38 -19.85 -20.78
N PHE A 267 -21.42 -20.07 -19.47
CA PHE A 267 -20.34 -19.70 -18.54
C PHE A 267 -19.81 -20.92 -17.80
N ALA A 268 -18.49 -21.07 -17.77
CA ALA A 268 -17.84 -22.23 -17.14
C ALA A 268 -17.95 -22.25 -15.61
N GLY A 269 -18.21 -21.10 -14.99
CA GLY A 269 -18.24 -20.93 -13.54
C GLY A 269 -16.89 -20.54 -12.92
N PHE A 270 -16.95 -20.00 -11.70
CA PHE A 270 -15.82 -19.71 -10.84
C PHE A 270 -15.52 -20.91 -9.94
N ARG A 271 -14.44 -21.65 -10.26
CA ARG A 271 -14.05 -22.86 -9.52
C ARG A 271 -13.60 -22.57 -8.08
N LYS A 272 -12.91 -21.45 -7.87
CA LYS A 272 -12.41 -21.05 -6.55
C LYS A 272 -13.55 -20.51 -5.70
N THR A 273 -13.65 -20.97 -4.45
CA THR A 273 -14.68 -20.52 -3.51
C THR A 273 -14.57 -19.02 -3.23
N LYS A 274 -13.36 -18.53 -2.97
CA LYS A 274 -13.04 -17.11 -2.87
C LYS A 274 -13.57 -16.24 -4.02
N ASP A 275 -13.40 -16.68 -5.26
CA ASP A 275 -13.85 -15.91 -6.43
C ASP A 275 -15.38 -15.78 -6.44
N ARG A 276 -16.10 -16.82 -5.99
CA ARG A 276 -17.57 -16.78 -5.86
C ARG A 276 -18.00 -15.87 -4.73
N ALA A 277 -17.36 -15.96 -3.57
CA ALA A 277 -17.63 -15.08 -2.44
C ALA A 277 -17.44 -13.59 -2.81
N ASN A 278 -16.31 -13.25 -3.44
CA ASN A 278 -16.04 -11.89 -3.93
C ASN A 278 -17.07 -11.42 -4.97
N MET A 279 -17.43 -12.27 -5.93
CA MET A 279 -18.45 -11.94 -6.92
C MET A 279 -19.81 -11.69 -6.27
N ILE A 280 -20.22 -12.51 -5.31
CA ILE A 280 -21.51 -12.37 -4.63
C ILE A 280 -21.56 -11.10 -3.78
N ALA A 281 -20.48 -10.76 -3.07
CA ALA A 281 -20.37 -9.51 -2.34
C ALA A 281 -20.47 -8.29 -3.28
N PHE A 282 -19.84 -8.35 -4.46
CA PHE A 282 -19.99 -7.30 -5.47
C PHE A 282 -21.43 -7.22 -6.02
N LEU A 283 -22.06 -8.36 -6.34
CA LEU A 283 -23.46 -8.39 -6.79
C LEU A 283 -24.42 -7.81 -5.74
N ASN A 284 -24.14 -8.08 -4.46
CA ASN A 284 -24.88 -7.48 -3.34
C ASN A 284 -24.70 -5.95 -3.29
N SER A 285 -23.50 -5.45 -3.57
CA SER A 285 -23.20 -4.02 -3.58
C SER A 285 -23.85 -3.21 -4.71
N ILE A 286 -24.26 -3.88 -5.80
CA ILE A 286 -25.00 -3.27 -6.92
C ILE A 286 -26.51 -3.50 -6.78
N SER A 287 -27.01 -3.18 -5.59
CA SER A 287 -28.40 -3.28 -5.19
C SER A 287 -28.88 -1.96 -4.59
N ASP A 288 -30.15 -1.62 -4.79
CA ASP A 288 -30.82 -0.53 -4.09
C ASP A 288 -31.05 -0.90 -2.62
N GLU A 289 -31.19 -2.20 -2.34
CA GLU A 289 -31.34 -2.77 -0.99
C GLU A 289 -30.29 -3.87 -0.79
N PRO A 290 -29.02 -3.52 -0.56
CA PRO A 290 -27.98 -4.51 -0.28
C PRO A 290 -28.26 -5.19 1.07
N ILE A 291 -28.14 -6.51 1.13
CA ILE A 291 -28.28 -7.22 2.40
C ILE A 291 -27.07 -6.94 3.30
N GLN A 292 -27.33 -6.64 4.57
CA GLN A 292 -26.28 -6.40 5.54
C GLN A 292 -25.41 -7.64 5.73
N ASN A 293 -24.10 -7.42 5.91
CA ASN A 293 -23.12 -8.48 6.15
C ASN A 293 -23.16 -9.64 5.14
N ASN A 294 -23.57 -9.38 3.88
CA ASN A 294 -23.79 -10.40 2.85
C ASN A 294 -24.72 -11.55 3.30
N GLY A 295 -25.65 -11.30 4.23
CA GLY A 295 -26.58 -12.31 4.74
C GLY A 295 -25.96 -13.28 5.75
N LEU A 296 -24.79 -12.96 6.30
CA LEU A 296 -24.18 -13.68 7.41
C LEU A 296 -24.70 -13.12 8.74
N ASN A 297 -25.00 -14.02 9.67
CA ASN A 297 -25.40 -13.68 11.04
C ASN A 297 -24.21 -13.26 11.91
#